data_AF-A0A4Q3F4T3-F1
#
_entry.id   AF-A0A4Q3F4T3-F1
#
_cell.length_a   1.000
_cell.length_b   1.000
_cell.length_c   1.000
_cell.angle_alpha   90.00
_cell.angle_beta   90.00
_cell.angle_gamma   90.00
#
_symmetry.space_group_name_H-M   'P 1'
#
loop_
_entity.id
_entity.type
_entity.pdbx_description
1 polymer ?
#
loop_
_entity_poly.entity_id
_entity_poly.type
_entity_poly.pdbx_seq_one_letter_code
_entity_poly.pdbx_strand_id
1 'polypeptide(L)'
;MEPNALIIQKIKTFFLDKPVKKVYVFGSFARGEANENSDIDLYLELDYQQNTGLAFYGWFEQLKELLHVDVDLVTTNSASPYLKPFIEKDKRLVYERLS
;
A
#
# COMPACT_ATOMS: atom_id res chain seq x y z
N MET A 1 17.71 -6.41 12.08
CA MET A 1 17.10 -6.38 10.73
C MET A 1 16.22 -5.15 10.70
N GLU A 2 16.43 -4.23 9.76
CA GLU A 2 15.57 -3.06 9.58
C GLU A 2 14.11 -3.53 9.39
N PRO A 3 13.19 -3.28 10.34
CA PRO A 3 11.81 -3.76 10.28
C PRO A 3 11.11 -3.42 8.96
N ASN A 4 11.52 -2.30 8.36
CA ASN A 4 10.98 -1.80 7.11
C ASN A 4 11.29 -2.69 5.90
N ALA A 5 12.48 -3.30 5.83
CA ALA A 5 12.88 -4.07 4.64
C ALA A 5 12.05 -5.34 4.45
N LEU A 6 11.76 -6.06 5.54
CA LEU A 6 10.96 -7.29 5.50
C LEU A 6 9.49 -7.00 5.17
N ILE A 7 8.91 -5.94 5.77
CA ILE A 7 7.55 -5.49 5.49
C ILE A 7 7.41 -5.13 4.00
N ILE A 8 8.34 -4.33 3.48
CA ILE A 8 8.36 -3.94 2.06
C ILE A 8 8.47 -5.18 1.16
N GLN A 9 9.29 -6.16 1.53
CA GLN A 9 9.41 -7.41 0.75
C GLN A 9 8.12 -8.22 0.75
N LYS A 10 7.43 -8.33 1.90
CA LYS A 10 6.12 -8.98 2.01
C LYS A 10 5.07 -8.28 1.15
N ILE A 11 5.00 -6.95 1.20
CA ILE A 11 4.10 -6.12 0.36
C ILE A 11 4.40 -6.36 -1.12
N LYS A 12 5.67 -6.26 -1.54
CA LYS A 12 6.08 -6.53 -2.93
C LYS A 12 5.60 -7.90 -3.39
N THR A 13 5.89 -8.93 -2.62
CA THR A 13 5.54 -10.32 -2.94
C THR A 13 4.03 -10.50 -3.02
N PHE A 14 3.29 -9.89 -2.08
CA PHE A 14 1.84 -9.95 -2.05
C PHE A 14 1.20 -9.38 -3.32
N PHE A 15 1.75 -8.34 -3.93
CA PHE A 15 1.15 -7.70 -5.10
C PHE A 15 1.63 -8.22 -6.46
N LEU A 16 2.58 -9.17 -6.50
CA LEU A 16 3.13 -9.72 -7.75
C LEU A 16 2.06 -10.33 -8.68
N ASP A 17 1.06 -10.99 -8.10
CA ASP A 17 0.02 -11.72 -8.83
C ASP A 17 -1.32 -10.96 -8.91
N LYS A 18 -1.33 -9.70 -8.48
CA LYS A 18 -2.55 -8.89 -8.39
C LYS A 18 -2.65 -7.88 -9.53
N PRO A 19 -3.88 -7.48 -9.91
CA PRO A 19 -4.14 -6.42 -10.89
C PRO A 19 -3.84 -5.02 -10.30
N VAL A 20 -2.59 -4.82 -9.87
CA VAL A 20 -2.08 -3.58 -9.30
C VAL A 20 -0.87 -3.14 -10.13
N LYS A 21 -0.87 -1.90 -10.57
CA LYS A 21 0.22 -1.31 -11.35
C LYS A 21 1.34 -0.85 -10.43
N LYS A 22 0.97 -0.11 -9.37
CA LYS A 22 1.93 0.47 -8.42
C LYS A 22 1.38 0.43 -7.01
N VAL A 23 2.28 0.24 -6.04
CA VAL A 23 1.99 0.40 -4.62
C VAL A 23 3.02 1.33 -4.03
N TYR A 24 2.52 2.27 -3.24
CA TYR A 24 3.31 3.19 -2.47
C TYR A 24 3.01 3.02 -0.99
N VAL A 25 4.02 3.18 -0.14
CA VAL A 25 3.80 3.49 1.28
C VAL A 25 3.71 5.00 1.42
N PHE A 26 2.83 5.51 2.28
CA PHE A 26 2.79 6.93 2.64
C PHE A 26 2.72 7.08 4.17
N GLY A 27 2.43 8.27 4.67
CA GLY A 27 2.19 8.48 6.11
C GLY A 27 3.45 8.34 6.98
N SER A 28 3.24 7.96 8.24
CA SER A 28 4.29 7.86 9.26
C SER A 28 5.40 6.88 8.85
N PHE A 29 5.03 5.78 8.18
CA PHE A 29 5.95 4.77 7.68
C PHE A 29 6.89 5.33 6.61
N ALA A 30 6.36 6.12 5.67
CA ALA A 30 7.15 6.77 4.65
C ALA A 30 8.04 7.91 5.19
N ARG A 31 7.63 8.57 6.30
CA ARG A 31 8.42 9.62 6.96
C ARG A 31 9.47 9.09 7.94
N GLY A 32 9.43 7.81 8.30
CA GLY A 32 10.31 7.23 9.32
C GLY A 32 9.89 7.60 10.75
N GLU A 33 8.64 8.01 10.93
CA GLU A 33 8.04 8.40 12.22
C GLU A 33 7.19 7.26 12.81
N ALA A 34 7.02 6.15 12.08
CA ALA A 34 6.25 5.00 12.52
C ALA A 34 6.87 4.36 13.79
N ASN A 35 6.00 4.00 14.72
CA ASN A 35 6.30 3.23 15.92
C ASN A 35 5.61 1.86 15.88
N GLU A 36 5.78 1.06 16.94
CA GLU A 36 5.23 -0.30 17.07
C GLU A 36 3.69 -0.40 17.01
N ASN A 37 2.98 0.70 17.24
CA ASN A 37 1.51 0.76 17.17
C ASN A 37 1.01 1.48 15.91
N SER A 38 1.90 1.83 14.98
CA SER A 38 1.53 2.54 13.75
C SER A 38 0.99 1.56 12.72
N ASP A 39 -0.05 2.00 12.02
CA ASP A 39 -0.58 1.37 10.83
C ASP A 39 0.37 1.54 9.62
N ILE A 40 0.13 0.73 8.59
CA ILE A 40 0.82 0.83 7.30
C ILE A 40 -0.15 1.40 6.28
N ASP A 41 0.06 2.68 5.96
CA ASP A 41 -0.64 3.41 4.91
C ASP A 41 -0.15 3.01 3.50
N LEU A 42 -1.02 2.40 2.69
CA LEU A 42 -0.72 2.02 1.31
C LEU A 42 -1.59 2.76 0.29
N TYR A 43 -0.93 3.35 -0.71
CA TYR A 43 -1.58 4.02 -1.82
C TYR A 43 -1.40 3.20 -3.11
N LEU A 44 -2.51 2.74 -3.68
CA LEU A 44 -2.54 1.76 -4.76
C LEU A 44 -3.01 2.39 -6.07
N GLU A 45 -2.23 2.17 -7.11
CA GLU A 45 -2.66 2.37 -8.49
C GLU A 45 -3.13 1.03 -9.06
N LEU A 46 -4.46 0.85 -9.17
CA LEU A 46 -5.05 -0.39 -9.67
C LEU A 46 -5.01 -0.46 -11.20
N ASP A 47 -5.02 -1.69 -11.71
CA ASP A 47 -5.25 -1.95 -13.12
C ASP A 47 -6.76 -2.00 -13.40
N TYR A 48 -7.37 -0.85 -13.66
CA TYR A 48 -8.82 -0.71 -13.90
C TYR A 48 -9.32 -1.37 -15.18
N GLN A 49 -8.44 -1.93 -16.02
CA GLN A 49 -8.87 -2.80 -17.12
C GLN A 49 -9.34 -4.18 -16.61
N GLN A 50 -9.02 -4.51 -15.36
CA GLN A 50 -9.44 -5.72 -14.69
C GLN A 50 -10.49 -5.38 -13.60
N ASN A 51 -11.45 -6.27 -13.36
CA ASN A 51 -12.45 -6.07 -12.30
C ASN A 51 -11.80 -6.26 -10.91
N THR A 52 -11.34 -5.17 -10.30
CA THR A 52 -10.58 -5.20 -9.04
C THR A 52 -11.41 -4.89 -7.78
N GLY A 53 -12.66 -4.46 -7.93
CA GLY A 53 -13.48 -3.94 -6.82
C GLY A 53 -13.71 -4.92 -5.67
N LEU A 54 -14.12 -6.17 -5.95
CA LEU A 54 -14.31 -7.20 -4.91
C LEU A 54 -12.98 -7.73 -4.36
N ALA A 55 -11.94 -7.79 -5.21
CA ALA A 55 -10.62 -8.24 -4.80
C ALA A 55 -9.96 -7.26 -3.80
N PHE A 56 -10.19 -5.96 -3.97
CA PHE A 56 -9.64 -4.91 -3.11
C PHE A 56 -10.04 -5.08 -1.63
N TYR A 57 -11.31 -5.38 -1.35
CA TYR A 57 -11.77 -5.63 0.02
C TYR A 57 -11.08 -6.84 0.66
N GLY A 58 -10.84 -7.90 -0.12
CA GLY A 58 -10.14 -9.08 0.37
C GLY A 58 -8.66 -8.80 0.70
N TRP A 59 -8.02 -7.85 0.00
CA TRP A 59 -6.61 -7.54 0.24
C TRP A 59 -6.34 -6.88 1.58
N PHE A 60 -7.29 -6.10 2.11
CA PHE A 60 -7.16 -5.46 3.41
C PHE A 60 -6.93 -6.50 4.52
N GLU A 61 -7.82 -7.48 4.62
CA GLU A 61 -7.74 -8.55 5.62
C GLU A 61 -6.49 -9.42 5.41
N GLN A 62 -6.19 -9.79 4.15
CA GLN A 62 -5.02 -10.59 3.83
C GLN A 62 -3.70 -9.90 4.19
N LEU A 63 -3.61 -8.58 3.99
CA LEU A 63 -2.42 -7.81 4.35
C LEU A 63 -2.26 -7.68 5.86
N LYS A 64 -3.34 -7.47 6.61
CA LYS A 64 -3.31 -7.48 8.07
C LYS A 64 -2.81 -8.81 8.62
N GLU A 65 -3.33 -9.92 8.08
CA GLU A 65 -2.89 -11.26 8.46
C GLU A 65 -1.41 -11.50 8.11
N LEU A 66 -0.96 -11.09 6.91
CA LEU A 66 0.41 -11.29 6.44
C LEU A 66 1.44 -10.45 7.22
N LEU A 67 1.09 -9.22 7.57
CA LEU A 67 1.98 -8.24 8.18
C LEU A 67 1.91 -8.24 9.71
N HIS A 68 0.82 -8.74 10.30
CA HIS A 68 0.51 -8.66 11.73
C HIS A 68 0.48 -7.21 12.26
N VAL A 69 0.09 -6.27 11.40
CA VAL A 69 -0.05 -4.84 11.67
C VAL A 69 -1.32 -4.35 10.97
N ASP A 70 -1.97 -3.32 11.51
CA ASP A 70 -3.06 -2.67 10.80
C ASP A 70 -2.57 -2.03 9.49
N VAL A 71 -3.41 -2.07 8.45
CA VAL A 71 -3.07 -1.61 7.11
C VAL A 71 -4.22 -0.76 6.62
N ASP A 72 -3.94 0.45 6.16
CA ASP A 72 -4.92 1.34 5.54
C ASP A 72 -4.69 1.37 4.02
N LEU A 73 -5.70 0.96 3.26
CA LEU A 73 -5.63 0.89 1.80
C LEU A 73 -6.39 2.06 1.16
N VAL A 74 -5.68 2.87 0.39
CA VAL A 74 -6.26 3.96 -0.40
C VAL A 74 -5.95 3.73 -1.88
N THR A 75 -6.95 3.89 -2.76
CA THR A 75 -6.71 3.84 -4.21
C THR A 75 -6.56 5.24 -4.79
N THR A 76 -5.84 5.35 -5.90
CA THR A 76 -5.70 6.63 -6.64
C THR A 76 -7.05 7.25 -7.05
N ASN A 77 -8.07 6.42 -7.25
CA ASN A 77 -9.42 6.87 -7.61
C ASN A 77 -10.29 7.23 -6.39
N SER A 78 -10.05 6.62 -5.23
CA SER A 78 -10.84 6.87 -4.01
C SER A 78 -10.28 8.00 -3.14
N ALA A 79 -9.02 8.38 -3.31
CA ALA A 79 -8.42 9.45 -2.54
C ALA A 79 -9.08 10.81 -2.82
N SER A 80 -9.52 11.48 -1.76
CA SER A 80 -10.07 12.84 -1.81
C SER A 80 -9.06 13.83 -2.43
N PRO A 81 -9.51 14.83 -3.22
CA PRO A 81 -8.63 15.88 -3.75
C PRO A 81 -7.84 16.63 -2.67
N TYR A 82 -8.36 16.71 -1.45
CA TYR A 82 -7.67 17.33 -0.32
C TYR A 82 -6.58 16.43 0.27
N LEU A 83 -6.74 15.11 0.20
CA LEU A 83 -5.79 14.13 0.73
C LEU A 83 -4.64 13.85 -0.24
N LYS A 84 -4.92 13.85 -1.55
CA LYS A 84 -3.95 13.57 -2.61
C LYS A 84 -2.64 14.36 -2.47
N PRO A 85 -2.63 15.70 -2.26
CA PRO A 85 -1.39 16.45 -2.11
C PRO A 85 -0.49 15.95 -0.97
N PHE A 86 -1.09 15.52 0.14
CA PHE A 86 -0.34 14.99 1.29
C PHE A 86 0.26 13.61 0.98
N ILE A 87 -0.53 12.73 0.35
CA ILE A 87 -0.05 11.42 -0.10
C ILE A 87 1.10 11.61 -1.10
N GLU A 88 0.89 12.42 -2.14
CA GLU A 88 1.87 12.62 -3.22
C GLU A 88 3.19 13.21 -2.73
N LYS A 89 3.15 14.05 -1.70
CA LYS A 89 4.35 14.67 -1.12
C LYS A 89 5.27 13.65 -0.46
N ASP A 90 4.70 12.70 0.28
CA ASP A 90 5.45 11.82 1.17
C ASP A 90 5.53 10.37 0.65
N LYS A 91 4.75 10.00 -0.37
CA LYS A 91 4.68 8.61 -0.83
C LYS A 91 6.03 8.09 -1.33
N ARG A 92 6.32 6.82 -1.03
CA ARG A 92 7.49 6.11 -1.52
C ARG A 92 7.08 4.85 -2.26
N LEU A 93 7.62 4.66 -3.46
CA LEU A 93 7.33 3.49 -4.28
C LEU A 93 7.87 2.23 -3.61
N VAL A 94 7.01 1.24 -3.42
CA VAL A 94 7.38 -0.09 -2.90
C VAL A 94 7.19 -1.18 -3.93
N TYR A 95 6.22 -1.08 -4.84
CA TYR A 95 6.03 -2.06 -5.91
C TYR A 95 5.62 -1.35 -7.20
N GLU A 96 6.17 -1.83 -8.31
CA GLU A 96 5.75 -1.46 -9.66
C GLU A 96 5.76 -2.74 -10.50
N ARG A 97 4.64 -3.00 -11.18
CA ARG A 97 4.53 -4.11 -12.12
C ARG A 97 5.35 -3.75 -13.36
N LEU A 98 6.43 -4.49 -13.60
CA LEU A 98 7.22 -4.36 -14.83
C LEU A 98 6.34 -4.78 -16.01
N SER A 99 6.14 -3.86 -16.95
CA SER A 99 5.36 -4.05 -18.18
C SER A 99 6.18 -4.67 -19.30
#